data_AF-A0A7S2CKN0-F1
#
_entry.id   AF-A0A7S2CKN0-F1
#
_cell.length_a   1.000
_cell.length_b   1.000
_cell.length_c   1.000
_cell.angle_alpha   90.00
_cell.angle_beta   90.00
_cell.angle_gamma   90.00
#
_symmetry.space_group_name_H-M   'P 1'
#
loop_
_entity.id
_entity.type
_entity.pdbx_description
1 polymer ?
#
loop_
_entity_poly.entity_id
_entity_poly.type
_entity_poly.pdbx_seq_one_letter_code
_entity_poly.pdbx_strand_id
1 'polypeptide(L)'
;SSGVIHVVVGTPGRLRAHLATGTLDPSRVRTLVLDEADSLLDMGFEEEVNAVVKQLPARGERQTLLFSATWSDRVESLGYRVTSNPEVIADDAGEQHGHSAAANSPTEDQQQVGPAQLRQRAVLFPANVDRLEVLCSVLADHGSDRTVGRTLQPEDTCLVFCETKAECAGVAKALQRQGASALALHGDLEQAERDKVLSCFRGGSCRVLVATNVASRGLDIKGVALVVQVSPPQDAATHTHRAGRTARAGAPGDALVLVQGRTIGRGGRRVLTDQASGNEGGGWDDELLRGIGNQNTGDDGRRRQRDRGSRGGDELSHFEEINASLSQGSGSAVEIFDWEAPSRLVRSNGALPLASWAATWDTLLVTGGRGDKLRPGDLLGALTSSDVGLQGGDVGTIEVTDSKTWVAVKRGKAATAVGALKNIKIKKKKFRVYILS
;
A
#
# COMPACT_ATOMS: atom_id res chain seq x y z
N SER A 1 19.60 -1.71 -36.56
CA SER A 1 18.50 -0.72 -36.47
C SER A 1 18.52 -0.13 -35.08
N SER A 2 18.96 1.13 -34.94
CA SER A 2 18.80 1.88 -33.69
C SER A 2 17.30 2.02 -33.42
N GLY A 3 16.83 1.47 -32.30
CA GLY A 3 15.42 1.51 -31.94
C GLY A 3 14.95 2.96 -31.78
N VAL A 4 13.87 3.32 -32.47
CA VAL A 4 13.22 4.62 -32.28
C VAL A 4 12.51 4.59 -30.93
N ILE A 5 12.89 5.50 -30.03
CA ILE A 5 12.25 5.67 -28.73
C ILE A 5 10.98 6.48 -28.96
N HIS A 6 9.82 5.91 -28.61
CA HIS A 6 8.51 6.54 -28.78
C HIS A 6 7.98 7.15 -27.48
N VAL A 7 8.40 6.61 -26.33
CA VAL A 7 7.96 7.04 -25.00
C VAL A 7 9.16 7.06 -24.08
N VAL A 8 9.26 8.10 -23.26
CA VAL A 8 10.27 8.23 -22.21
C VAL A 8 9.55 8.46 -20.89
N VAL A 9 9.95 7.70 -19.87
CA VAL A 9 9.44 7.83 -18.49
C VAL A 9 10.64 8.07 -17.58
N GLY A 10 10.55 9.02 -16.67
CA GLY A 10 11.63 9.30 -15.73
C GLY A 10 11.24 10.32 -14.67
N THR A 11 11.99 10.33 -13.57
CA THR A 11 11.83 11.33 -12.52
C THR A 11 12.35 12.70 -12.99
N PRO A 12 11.81 13.83 -12.48
CA PRO A 12 12.19 15.17 -12.95
C PRO A 12 13.70 15.42 -12.96
N GLY A 13 14.40 15.05 -11.88
CA GLY A 13 15.85 15.22 -11.79
C GLY A 13 16.63 14.43 -12.85
N ARG A 14 16.21 13.20 -13.17
CA ARG A 14 16.88 12.37 -14.18
C ARG A 14 16.58 12.85 -15.59
N LEU A 15 15.33 13.24 -15.88
CA LEU A 15 14.95 13.83 -17.16
C LEU A 15 15.68 15.15 -17.40
N ARG A 16 15.77 16.03 -16.39
CA ARG A 16 16.54 17.28 -16.47
C ARG A 16 17.99 17.01 -16.84
N ALA A 17 18.62 16.01 -16.22
CA ALA A 17 20.01 15.63 -16.52
C ALA A 17 20.18 15.14 -17.98
N HIS A 18 19.26 14.32 -18.48
CA HIS A 18 19.31 13.84 -19.87
C HIS A 18 19.11 14.96 -20.89
N LEU A 19 18.19 15.89 -20.62
CA LEU A 19 17.96 17.07 -21.47
C LEU A 19 19.16 18.01 -21.45
N ALA A 20 19.70 18.31 -20.25
CA ALA A 20 20.87 19.17 -20.10
C ALA A 20 22.14 18.61 -20.77
N THR A 21 22.28 17.28 -20.81
CA THR A 21 23.41 16.60 -21.47
C THR A 21 23.18 16.33 -22.96
N GLY A 22 22.01 16.68 -23.51
CA GLY A 22 21.66 16.44 -24.91
C GLY A 22 21.48 14.95 -25.27
N THR A 23 21.39 14.08 -24.27
CA THR A 23 21.19 12.63 -24.49
C THR A 23 19.72 12.27 -24.74
N LEU A 24 18.82 13.24 -24.56
CA LEU A 24 17.41 13.18 -24.93
C LEU A 24 17.07 14.41 -25.79
N ASP A 25 16.61 14.18 -27.01
CA ASP A 25 16.09 15.24 -27.89
C ASP A 25 14.57 15.41 -27.67
N PRO A 26 14.12 16.56 -27.13
CA PRO A 26 12.71 16.81 -26.86
C PRO A 26 11.94 17.36 -28.07
N SER A 27 12.58 17.65 -29.20
CA SER A 27 11.99 18.40 -30.33
C SER A 27 10.71 17.77 -30.90
N ARG A 28 10.55 16.46 -30.75
CA ARG A 28 9.40 15.69 -31.25
C ARG A 28 8.36 15.33 -30.20
N VAL A 29 8.49 15.85 -28.98
CA VAL A 29 7.55 15.58 -27.89
C VAL A 29 6.22 16.27 -28.18
N ARG A 30 5.18 15.48 -28.44
CA ARG A 30 3.80 15.97 -28.66
C ARG A 30 2.91 15.81 -27.43
N THR A 31 3.33 15.01 -26.46
CA THR A 31 2.54 14.72 -25.26
C THR A 31 3.46 14.77 -24.04
N LEU A 32 3.09 15.58 -23.05
CA LEU A 32 3.68 15.60 -21.72
C LEU A 32 2.65 15.04 -20.73
N VAL A 33 3.09 14.14 -19.85
CA VAL A 33 2.29 13.64 -18.74
C VAL A 33 3.01 13.98 -17.44
N LEU A 34 2.34 14.69 -16.55
CA LEU A 34 2.75 14.89 -15.17
C LEU A 34 1.84 14.04 -14.29
N ASP A 35 2.36 12.94 -13.78
CA ASP A 35 1.64 12.05 -12.87
C ASP A 35 2.00 12.34 -11.41
N GLU A 36 1.06 12.15 -10.49
CA GLU A 36 1.16 12.49 -9.05
C GLU A 36 1.78 13.90 -8.83
N ALA A 37 1.24 14.92 -9.51
CA ALA A 37 1.82 16.27 -9.55
C ALA A 37 1.92 16.94 -8.16
N ASP A 38 0.96 16.69 -7.27
CA ASP A 38 1.05 17.04 -5.85
C ASP A 38 2.28 16.44 -5.17
N SER A 39 2.50 15.13 -5.32
CA SER A 39 3.68 14.46 -4.75
C SER A 39 4.98 15.01 -5.31
N LEU A 40 5.04 15.38 -6.60
CA LEU A 40 6.24 15.99 -7.18
C LEU A 40 6.57 17.31 -6.48
N LEU A 41 5.57 18.13 -6.18
CA LEU A 41 5.72 19.43 -5.54
C LEU A 41 6.07 19.31 -4.05
N ASP A 42 5.50 18.31 -3.36
CA ASP A 42 5.80 18.01 -1.96
C ASP A 42 7.24 17.49 -1.78
N MET A 43 7.73 16.74 -2.77
CA MET A 43 9.13 16.30 -2.81
C MET A 43 10.12 17.42 -3.19
N GLY A 44 9.64 18.63 -3.44
CA GLY A 44 10.48 19.78 -3.79
C GLY A 44 10.99 19.76 -5.23
N PHE A 45 10.43 18.94 -6.12
CA PHE A 45 10.87 18.86 -7.53
C PHE A 45 10.32 19.98 -8.43
N GLU A 46 9.77 21.04 -7.85
CA GLU A 46 9.15 22.12 -8.62
C GLU A 46 10.15 22.78 -9.59
N GLU A 47 11.38 23.03 -9.13
CA GLU A 47 12.44 23.58 -9.98
C GLU A 47 12.84 22.62 -11.10
N GLU A 48 13.00 21.33 -10.80
CA GLU A 48 13.29 20.30 -11.80
C GLU A 48 12.19 20.18 -12.85
N VAL A 49 10.92 20.15 -12.43
CA VAL A 49 9.77 20.07 -13.34
C VAL A 49 9.75 21.30 -14.24
N ASN A 50 9.91 22.50 -13.69
CA ASN A 50 9.96 23.73 -14.46
C ASN A 50 11.13 23.73 -15.46
N ALA A 51 12.31 23.24 -15.06
CA ALA A 51 13.49 23.14 -15.91
C ALA A 51 13.32 22.12 -17.06
N VAL A 52 12.62 21.01 -16.81
CA VAL A 52 12.25 20.05 -17.87
C VAL A 52 11.27 20.70 -18.83
N VAL A 53 10.17 21.26 -18.33
CA VAL A 53 9.10 21.85 -19.16
C VAL A 53 9.62 22.97 -20.06
N LYS A 54 10.58 23.77 -19.57
CA LYS A 54 11.22 24.86 -20.34
C LYS A 54 12.00 24.37 -21.57
N GLN A 55 12.44 23.12 -21.59
CA GLN A 55 13.18 22.53 -22.70
C GLN A 55 12.28 21.76 -23.68
N LEU A 56 11.00 21.58 -23.36
CA LEU A 56 10.02 20.93 -24.24
C LEU A 56 9.40 21.93 -25.23
N PRO A 57 8.84 21.47 -26.37
CA PRO A 57 8.05 22.31 -27.28
C PRO A 57 6.97 23.08 -26.53
N ALA A 58 6.59 24.29 -26.95
CA ALA A 58 5.73 25.17 -26.15
C ALA A 58 4.40 24.49 -25.77
N ARG A 59 3.78 24.89 -24.65
CA ARG A 59 2.54 24.26 -24.13
C ARG A 59 1.32 24.30 -25.08
N GLY A 60 1.35 25.12 -26.14
CA GLY A 60 0.34 25.10 -27.21
C GLY A 60 0.69 24.21 -28.41
N GLU A 61 1.92 23.71 -28.48
CA GLU A 61 2.43 22.82 -29.54
C GLU A 61 2.43 21.35 -29.13
N ARG A 62 2.12 21.08 -27.85
CA ARG A 62 2.03 19.75 -27.25
C ARG A 62 0.76 19.64 -26.41
N GLN A 63 0.20 18.43 -26.32
CA GLN A 63 -0.81 18.11 -25.33
C GLN A 63 -0.14 17.89 -23.97
N THR A 64 -0.68 18.48 -22.90
CA THR A 64 -0.21 18.21 -21.54
C THR A 64 -1.34 17.61 -20.73
N LEU A 65 -1.10 16.45 -20.10
CA LEU A 65 -1.97 15.83 -19.11
C LEU A 65 -1.32 16.00 -17.74
N LEU A 66 -2.09 16.48 -16.75
CA LEU A 66 -1.66 16.61 -15.36
C LEU A 66 -2.62 15.81 -14.50
N PHE A 67 -2.09 14.82 -13.79
CA PHE A 67 -2.82 14.00 -12.82
C PHE A 67 -2.33 14.33 -11.42
N SER A 68 -3.26 14.55 -10.51
CA SER A 68 -2.98 14.86 -9.10
C SER A 68 -4.09 14.28 -8.24
N ALA A 69 -3.75 13.76 -7.06
CA ALA A 69 -4.76 13.29 -6.11
C ALA A 69 -5.38 14.45 -5.32
N THR A 70 -4.62 15.54 -5.15
CA THR A 70 -5.05 16.75 -4.44
C THR A 70 -4.92 17.98 -5.35
N TRP A 71 -5.76 19.00 -5.12
CA TRP A 71 -5.79 20.23 -5.90
C TRP A 71 -5.47 21.47 -5.04
N SER A 72 -4.22 21.60 -4.63
CA SER A 72 -3.73 22.77 -3.89
C SER A 72 -3.39 23.94 -4.82
N ASP A 73 -3.29 25.16 -4.30
CA ASP A 73 -2.84 26.36 -5.04
C ASP A 73 -1.53 26.13 -5.81
N ARG A 74 -0.63 25.30 -5.27
CA ARG A 74 0.64 24.94 -5.91
C ARG A 74 0.43 24.05 -7.13
N VAL A 75 -0.46 23.05 -7.03
CA VAL A 75 -0.83 22.16 -8.14
C VAL A 75 -1.57 22.95 -9.21
N GLU A 76 -2.52 23.80 -8.81
CA GLU A 76 -3.25 24.67 -9.73
C GLU A 76 -2.28 25.62 -10.47
N SER A 77 -1.37 26.27 -9.73
CA SER A 77 -0.33 27.13 -10.31
C SER A 77 0.55 26.38 -11.29
N LEU A 78 0.94 25.14 -10.98
CA LEU A 78 1.70 24.30 -11.92
C LEU A 78 0.85 23.98 -13.16
N GLY A 79 -0.41 23.60 -12.99
CA GLY A 79 -1.37 23.32 -14.04
C GLY A 79 -1.48 24.48 -15.04
N TYR A 80 -1.72 25.70 -14.55
CA TYR A 80 -1.76 26.90 -15.40
C TYR A 80 -0.46 27.18 -16.12
N ARG A 81 0.71 26.81 -15.57
CA ARG A 81 2.01 27.01 -16.24
C ARG A 81 2.23 26.00 -17.36
N VAL A 82 1.88 24.74 -17.14
CA VAL A 82 2.31 23.62 -18.02
C VAL A 82 1.27 23.21 -19.07
N THR A 83 0.01 23.58 -18.89
CA THR A 83 -1.11 23.30 -19.81
C THR A 83 -1.53 24.55 -20.61
N SER A 84 -2.32 24.34 -21.66
CA SER A 84 -2.91 25.42 -22.47
C SER A 84 -4.42 25.16 -22.59
N ASN A 85 -5.24 26.01 -21.95
CA ASN A 85 -6.69 25.88 -21.87
C ASN A 85 -7.15 24.45 -21.47
N PRO A 86 -6.75 23.95 -20.29
CA PRO A 86 -7.06 22.59 -19.88
C PRO A 86 -8.56 22.41 -19.62
N GLU A 87 -9.09 21.26 -20.03
CA GLU A 87 -10.33 20.74 -19.48
C GLU A 87 -10.02 20.10 -18.13
N VAL A 88 -10.73 20.51 -17.08
CA VAL A 88 -10.58 19.95 -15.74
C VAL A 88 -11.61 18.85 -15.56
N ILE A 89 -11.12 17.63 -15.37
CA ILE A 89 -11.95 16.48 -15.04
C ILE A 89 -11.68 16.16 -13.57
N ALA A 90 -12.68 16.38 -12.73
CA ALA A 90 -12.67 15.98 -11.34
C ALA A 90 -13.67 14.84 -11.17
N ASP A 91 -13.26 13.75 -10.54
CA ASP A 91 -14.23 12.80 -9.99
C ASP A 91 -14.85 13.49 -8.78
N ASP A 92 -16.12 13.88 -8.90
CA ASP A 92 -16.88 14.55 -7.84
C ASP A 92 -16.98 13.65 -6.58
N ALA A 93 -15.96 13.67 -5.74
CA ALA A 93 -16.09 13.46 -4.32
C ALA A 93 -16.55 14.79 -3.68
N GLY A 94 -17.75 15.23 -4.08
CA GLY A 94 -18.52 16.30 -3.45
C GLY A 94 -17.93 17.71 -3.55
N GLU A 95 -18.34 18.47 -4.57
CA GLU A 95 -18.86 19.84 -4.38
C GLU A 95 -19.45 20.41 -5.67
N GLN A 96 -20.75 20.70 -5.64
CA GLN A 96 -21.44 21.43 -6.70
C GLN A 96 -21.02 22.91 -6.67
N HIS A 97 -20.17 23.32 -7.60
CA HIS A 97 -20.13 24.72 -8.02
C HIS A 97 -21.15 24.92 -9.13
N GLY A 98 -22.31 25.41 -8.74
CA GLY A 98 -23.46 25.55 -9.61
C GLY A 98 -23.24 26.55 -10.74
N HIS A 99 -23.59 26.15 -11.95
CA HIS A 99 -24.23 27.01 -12.94
C HIS A 99 -25.51 26.31 -13.42
N SER A 100 -26.63 27.00 -13.19
CA SER A 100 -27.99 26.56 -13.44
C SER A 100 -28.25 26.25 -14.92
N ALA A 101 -28.78 25.05 -15.21
CA ALA A 101 -29.77 24.86 -16.26
C ALA A 101 -30.74 23.74 -15.86
N ALA A 102 -32.01 24.11 -15.70
CA ALA A 102 -33.11 23.23 -15.35
C ALA A 102 -33.54 22.33 -16.54
N ALA A 103 -33.90 21.07 -16.27
CA ALA A 103 -35.28 20.56 -16.40
C ALA A 103 -35.35 19.03 -16.62
N ASN A 104 -36.32 18.44 -15.89
CA ASN A 104 -37.09 17.22 -16.13
C ASN A 104 -36.55 15.85 -15.65
N SER A 105 -37.28 15.35 -14.65
CA SER A 105 -37.36 14.01 -14.08
C SER A 105 -38.21 13.04 -14.95
N PRO A 106 -38.49 11.79 -14.53
CA PRO A 106 -37.62 10.72 -14.01
C PRO A 106 -37.88 9.37 -14.73
N THR A 107 -36.91 8.45 -14.81
CA THR A 107 -37.23 7.01 -14.99
C THR A 107 -36.06 6.09 -14.58
N GLU A 108 -36.42 5.12 -13.75
CA GLU A 108 -35.93 3.72 -13.70
C GLU A 108 -34.56 3.42 -13.08
N ASP A 109 -34.61 2.90 -11.84
CA ASP A 109 -33.86 1.75 -11.31
C ASP A 109 -32.45 1.51 -11.87
N GLN A 110 -31.59 2.50 -11.68
CA GLN A 110 -30.16 2.25 -11.55
C GLN A 110 -29.82 2.46 -10.09
N GLN A 111 -29.50 1.36 -9.42
CA GLN A 111 -28.86 1.38 -8.12
C GLN A 111 -27.52 2.10 -8.29
N GLN A 112 -27.55 3.41 -8.05
CA GLN A 112 -26.40 4.29 -8.02
C GLN A 112 -25.44 3.74 -6.98
N VAL A 113 -24.37 3.10 -7.45
CA VAL A 113 -23.19 2.85 -6.61
C VAL A 113 -22.64 4.24 -6.30
N GLY A 114 -22.90 4.73 -5.09
CA GLY A 114 -22.37 6.00 -4.61
C GLY A 114 -20.84 6.05 -4.75
N PRO A 115 -20.22 7.24 -4.75
CA PRO A 115 -18.78 7.40 -4.94
C PRO A 115 -18.01 6.53 -3.95
N ALA A 116 -16.87 5.97 -4.39
CA ALA A 116 -16.02 5.08 -3.61
C ALA A 116 -15.80 5.62 -2.19
N GLN A 117 -16.41 5.01 -1.18
CA GLN A 117 -16.33 5.49 0.19
C GLN A 117 -14.98 5.06 0.79
N LEU A 118 -14.02 5.98 0.81
CA LEU A 118 -12.84 5.89 1.64
C LEU A 118 -13.23 6.24 3.07
N ARG A 119 -13.21 5.27 3.98
CA ARG A 119 -13.39 5.49 5.40
C ARG A 119 -12.03 5.67 6.06
N GLN A 120 -11.87 6.75 6.81
CA GLN A 120 -10.60 7.10 7.45
C GLN A 120 -10.80 7.17 8.96
N ARG A 121 -10.02 6.38 9.71
CA ARG A 121 -10.13 6.33 11.18
C ARG A 121 -8.76 6.37 11.86
N ALA A 122 -8.72 7.00 13.02
CA ALA A 122 -7.59 7.01 13.93
C ALA A 122 -7.91 6.16 15.16
N VAL A 123 -7.03 5.21 15.48
CA VAL A 123 -7.14 4.36 16.65
C VAL A 123 -6.20 4.92 17.72
N LEU A 124 -6.77 5.56 18.73
CA LEU A 124 -6.05 6.14 19.86
C LEU A 124 -5.82 5.07 20.93
N PHE A 125 -4.56 4.85 21.33
CA PHE A 125 -4.24 3.85 22.36
C PHE A 125 -3.29 4.40 23.44
N PRO A 126 -3.34 3.88 24.67
CA PRO A 126 -2.49 4.37 25.77
C PRO A 126 -0.99 4.16 25.53
N ALA A 127 -0.15 5.05 26.06
CA ALA A 127 1.31 4.96 25.93
C ALA A 127 1.93 3.66 26.53
N ASN A 128 1.25 3.00 27.46
CA ASN A 128 1.71 1.74 28.04
C ASN A 128 1.30 0.48 27.24
N VAL A 129 0.55 0.65 26.14
CA VAL A 129 0.13 -0.46 25.26
C VAL A 129 1.09 -0.53 24.08
N ASP A 130 1.51 -1.75 23.72
CA ASP A 130 2.38 -1.98 22.59
C ASP A 130 1.62 -1.76 21.27
N ARG A 131 2.19 -0.97 20.37
CA ARG A 131 1.59 -0.66 19.06
C ARG A 131 1.36 -1.90 18.20
N LEU A 132 2.23 -2.92 18.30
CA LEU A 132 2.05 -4.19 17.60
C LEU A 132 0.84 -4.96 18.14
N GLU A 133 0.54 -4.87 19.43
CA GLU A 133 -0.67 -5.45 20.03
C GLU A 133 -1.91 -4.79 19.42
N VAL A 134 -1.91 -3.47 19.33
CA VAL A 134 -3.00 -2.70 18.70
C VAL A 134 -3.15 -3.08 17.23
N LEU A 135 -2.05 -3.11 16.46
CA LEU A 135 -2.08 -3.55 15.06
C LEU A 135 -2.66 -4.95 14.90
N CYS A 136 -2.21 -5.91 15.70
CA CYS A 136 -2.73 -7.28 15.66
C CYS A 136 -4.22 -7.31 16.02
N SER A 137 -4.64 -6.52 17.01
CA SER A 137 -6.06 -6.48 17.40
C SER A 137 -6.96 -5.93 16.30
N VAL A 138 -6.56 -4.84 15.65
CA VAL A 138 -7.29 -4.20 14.56
C VAL A 138 -7.38 -5.13 13.35
N LEU A 139 -6.28 -5.79 13.00
CA LEU A 139 -6.29 -6.77 11.92
C LEU A 139 -7.15 -7.99 12.28
N ALA A 140 -7.15 -8.45 13.52
CA ALA A 140 -7.96 -9.61 13.90
C ALA A 140 -9.45 -9.28 14.04
N ASP A 141 -9.81 -8.04 14.36
CA ASP A 141 -11.18 -7.53 14.53
C ASP A 141 -11.71 -6.77 13.29
N HIS A 142 -11.13 -7.02 12.11
CA HIS A 142 -11.45 -6.39 10.83
C HIS A 142 -12.91 -6.58 10.31
N GLY A 143 -13.86 -6.95 11.16
CA GLY A 143 -15.29 -6.97 10.87
C GLY A 143 -16.13 -6.14 11.83
N SER A 144 -15.53 -5.44 12.80
CA SER A 144 -16.25 -4.56 13.71
C SER A 144 -16.32 -3.14 13.16
N ASP A 145 -17.49 -2.51 13.29
CA ASP A 145 -17.65 -1.10 12.93
C ASP A 145 -16.78 -0.15 13.76
N ARG A 146 -16.04 -0.65 14.77
CA ARG A 146 -15.09 0.14 15.55
C ARG A 146 -13.72 0.25 14.88
N THR A 147 -13.32 -0.76 14.08
CA THR A 147 -12.00 -0.81 13.46
C THR A 147 -12.12 -0.69 11.94
N VAL A 148 -12.59 -1.74 11.28
CA VAL A 148 -12.82 -1.81 9.83
C VAL A 148 -14.33 -1.89 9.62
N GLY A 149 -14.95 -0.89 9.01
CA GLY A 149 -16.42 -0.81 8.91
C GLY A 149 -17.07 -1.85 8.00
N ARG A 150 -16.36 -2.93 7.64
CA ARG A 150 -16.85 -4.07 6.86
C ARG A 150 -16.07 -5.31 7.24
N THR A 151 -16.67 -6.48 7.10
CA THR A 151 -15.93 -7.75 7.16
C THR A 151 -15.13 -7.95 5.87
N LEU A 152 -13.81 -7.99 6.01
CA LEU A 152 -12.90 -8.29 4.89
C LEU A 152 -13.02 -9.75 4.44
N GLN A 153 -12.94 -9.95 3.13
CA GLN A 153 -12.99 -11.25 2.47
C GLN A 153 -11.63 -11.98 2.50
N PRO A 154 -11.58 -13.30 2.28
CA PRO A 154 -10.32 -14.06 2.24
C PRO A 154 -9.31 -13.62 1.18
N GLU A 155 -9.76 -12.95 0.12
CA GLU A 155 -8.94 -12.38 -0.95
C GLU A 155 -8.49 -10.94 -0.67
N ASP A 156 -9.10 -10.28 0.33
CA ASP A 156 -8.76 -8.90 0.66
C ASP A 156 -7.32 -8.81 1.19
N THR A 157 -6.65 -7.75 0.75
CA THR A 157 -5.26 -7.46 1.09
C THR A 157 -5.15 -6.19 1.93
N CYS A 158 -4.11 -6.14 2.75
CA CYS A 158 -3.78 -5.03 3.62
C CYS A 158 -2.40 -4.47 3.28
N LEU A 159 -2.28 -3.15 3.26
CA LEU A 159 -1.01 -2.44 3.19
C LEU A 159 -0.73 -1.74 4.52
N VAL A 160 0.35 -2.12 5.19
CA VAL A 160 0.81 -1.53 6.44
C VAL A 160 1.99 -0.62 6.16
N PHE A 161 1.85 0.67 6.46
CA PHE A 161 2.93 1.65 6.34
C PHE A 161 3.69 1.78 7.66
N CYS A 162 5.02 1.66 7.56
CA CYS A 162 5.98 1.88 8.63
C CYS A 162 6.96 3.00 8.26
N GLU A 163 7.64 3.55 9.26
CA GLU A 163 8.62 4.62 9.04
C GLU A 163 9.98 4.06 8.64
N THR A 164 10.43 3.02 9.35
CA THR A 164 11.79 2.48 9.19
C THR A 164 11.78 1.08 8.60
N LYS A 165 12.89 0.72 7.95
CA LYS A 165 13.10 -0.64 7.42
C LYS A 165 13.11 -1.72 8.53
N ALA A 166 13.65 -1.39 9.70
CA ALA A 166 13.72 -2.30 10.84
C ALA A 166 12.32 -2.56 11.40
N GLU A 167 11.49 -1.52 11.49
CA GLU A 167 10.09 -1.63 11.85
C GLU A 167 9.32 -2.49 10.85
N CYS A 168 9.47 -2.29 9.54
CA CYS A 168 8.84 -3.15 8.53
C CYS A 168 9.16 -4.63 8.74
N ALA A 169 10.43 -4.96 8.93
CA ALA A 169 10.87 -6.34 9.12
C ALA A 169 10.33 -6.94 10.43
N GLY A 170 10.35 -6.14 11.52
CA GLY A 170 9.82 -6.54 12.82
C GLY A 170 8.32 -6.79 12.80
N VAL A 171 7.55 -5.85 12.24
CA VAL A 171 6.09 -5.95 12.08
C VAL A 171 5.73 -7.16 11.23
N ALA A 172 6.34 -7.35 10.05
CA ALA A 172 6.03 -8.50 9.20
C ALA A 172 6.27 -9.84 9.91
N LYS A 173 7.39 -9.97 10.63
CA LYS A 173 7.72 -11.18 11.40
C LYS A 173 6.74 -11.40 12.55
N ALA A 174 6.32 -10.34 13.25
CA ALA A 174 5.33 -10.43 14.31
C ALA A 174 3.98 -10.92 13.77
N LEU A 175 3.50 -10.34 12.66
CA LEU A 175 2.25 -10.75 12.02
C LEU A 175 2.29 -12.21 11.55
N GLN A 176 3.42 -12.67 10.99
CA GLN A 176 3.63 -14.07 10.61
C GLN A 176 3.53 -15.03 11.81
N ARG A 177 4.11 -14.67 12.96
CA ARG A 177 4.02 -15.46 14.19
C ARG A 177 2.57 -15.58 14.68
N GLN A 178 1.73 -14.60 14.37
CA GLN A 178 0.30 -14.60 14.68
C GLN A 178 -0.56 -15.21 13.55
N GLY A 179 0.05 -15.85 12.55
CA GLY A 179 -0.63 -16.62 11.52
C GLY A 179 -1.04 -15.85 10.25
N ALA A 180 -0.68 -14.57 10.15
CA ALA A 180 -0.92 -13.80 8.92
C ALA A 180 0.10 -14.18 7.83
N SER A 181 -0.33 -14.14 6.56
CA SER A 181 0.63 -14.13 5.46
C SER A 181 1.12 -12.70 5.21
N ALA A 182 2.25 -12.34 5.83
CA ALA A 182 2.85 -11.02 5.75
C ALA A 182 4.25 -11.03 5.13
N LEU A 183 4.59 -10.00 4.34
CA LEU A 183 5.94 -9.77 3.81
C LEU A 183 6.33 -8.30 3.97
N ALA A 184 7.61 -8.04 4.19
CA ALA A 184 8.15 -6.68 4.27
C ALA A 184 8.64 -6.20 2.89
N LEU A 185 8.50 -4.90 2.62
CA LEU A 185 8.99 -4.22 1.42
C LEU A 185 9.70 -2.92 1.82
N HIS A 186 11.03 -2.91 1.79
CA HIS A 186 11.84 -1.79 2.24
C HIS A 186 13.12 -1.60 1.40
N GLY A 187 13.86 -0.53 1.69
CA GLY A 187 15.04 -0.10 0.94
C GLY A 187 16.14 -1.15 0.79
N ASP A 188 16.40 -1.95 1.83
CA ASP A 188 17.49 -2.94 1.85
C ASP A 188 17.24 -4.18 0.97
N LEU A 189 16.03 -4.39 0.46
CA LEU A 189 15.75 -5.53 -0.39
C LEU A 189 16.43 -5.36 -1.74
N GLU A 190 17.12 -6.41 -2.19
CA GLU A 190 17.62 -6.49 -3.56
C GLU A 190 16.45 -6.51 -4.54
N GLN A 191 16.69 -6.10 -5.79
CA GLN A 191 15.62 -6.04 -6.80
C GLN A 191 14.90 -7.38 -6.97
N ALA A 192 15.63 -8.50 -6.94
CA ALA A 192 15.05 -9.83 -7.06
C ALA A 192 14.13 -10.20 -5.88
N GLU A 193 14.44 -9.71 -4.68
CA GLU A 193 13.61 -9.90 -3.49
C GLU A 193 12.38 -8.99 -3.54
N ARG A 194 12.53 -7.74 -4.01
CA ARG A 194 11.39 -6.83 -4.25
C ARG A 194 10.41 -7.43 -5.25
N ASP A 195 10.90 -7.95 -6.38
CA ASP A 195 10.08 -8.60 -7.40
C ASP A 195 9.34 -9.82 -6.81
N LYS A 196 10.01 -10.61 -5.97
CA LYS A 196 9.40 -11.73 -5.24
C LYS A 196 8.26 -11.26 -4.35
N VAL A 197 8.49 -10.27 -3.48
CA VAL A 197 7.49 -9.76 -2.54
C VAL A 197 6.26 -9.23 -3.28
N LEU A 198 6.47 -8.45 -4.34
CA LEU A 198 5.39 -7.87 -5.14
C LEU A 198 4.60 -8.94 -5.90
N SER A 199 5.28 -9.93 -6.47
CA SER A 199 4.62 -11.06 -7.13
C SER A 199 3.80 -11.89 -6.14
N CYS A 200 4.31 -12.14 -4.94
CA CYS A 200 3.56 -12.84 -3.89
C CYS A 200 2.33 -12.04 -3.44
N PHE A 201 2.43 -10.71 -3.34
CA PHE A 201 1.31 -9.85 -2.96
C PHE A 201 0.23 -9.82 -4.04
N ARG A 202 0.59 -9.56 -5.30
CA ARG A 202 -0.36 -9.57 -6.44
C ARG A 202 -0.97 -10.94 -6.69
N GLY A 203 -0.23 -12.01 -6.37
CA GLY A 203 -0.69 -13.39 -6.50
C GLY A 203 -1.55 -13.89 -5.33
N GLY A 204 -1.76 -13.08 -4.29
CA GLY A 204 -2.55 -13.45 -3.11
C GLY A 204 -1.85 -14.39 -2.12
N SER A 205 -0.57 -14.71 -2.35
CA SER A 205 0.24 -15.53 -1.43
C SER A 205 0.80 -14.72 -0.26
N CYS A 206 0.83 -13.39 -0.38
CA CYS A 206 1.02 -12.43 0.70
C CYS A 206 -0.26 -11.59 0.80
N ARG A 207 -0.86 -11.51 1.98
CA ARG A 207 -2.08 -10.74 2.21
C ARG A 207 -1.85 -9.45 2.98
N VAL A 208 -0.76 -9.37 3.74
CA VAL A 208 -0.37 -8.17 4.48
C VAL A 208 1.01 -7.71 4.02
N LEU A 209 1.05 -6.66 3.21
CA LEU A 209 2.31 -6.06 2.78
C LEU A 209 2.71 -4.98 3.76
N VAL A 210 3.89 -5.09 4.36
CA VAL A 210 4.42 -4.12 5.31
C VAL A 210 5.52 -3.32 4.63
N ALA A 211 5.31 -2.02 4.40
CA ALA A 211 6.19 -1.22 3.56
C ALA A 211 6.61 0.11 4.18
N THR A 212 7.78 0.61 3.78
CA THR A 212 8.17 2.01 4.04
C THR A 212 7.59 2.95 2.99
N ASN A 213 7.56 4.26 3.30
CA ASN A 213 7.16 5.31 2.37
C ASN A 213 7.94 5.27 1.04
N VAL A 214 9.26 5.07 1.10
CA VAL A 214 10.11 5.08 -0.09
C VAL A 214 9.88 3.83 -0.94
N ALA A 215 9.68 2.68 -0.30
CA ALA A 215 9.56 1.42 -1.00
C ALA A 215 8.18 1.20 -1.63
N SER A 216 7.17 1.98 -1.25
CA SER A 216 5.80 1.91 -1.77
C SER A 216 5.47 2.99 -2.81
N ARG A 217 6.23 4.10 -2.84
CA ARG A 217 6.09 5.16 -3.85
C ARG A 217 6.51 4.65 -5.24
N GLY A 218 5.70 4.93 -6.26
CA GLY A 218 5.93 4.47 -7.64
C GLY A 218 5.66 2.98 -7.90
N LEU A 219 5.17 2.24 -6.90
CA LEU A 219 4.67 0.88 -7.10
C LEU A 219 3.16 0.91 -7.31
N ASP A 220 2.70 0.17 -8.32
CA ASP A 220 1.28 -0.03 -8.60
C ASP A 220 0.68 -1.04 -7.61
N ILE A 221 0.65 -0.64 -6.34
CA ILE A 221 -0.03 -1.32 -5.23
C ILE A 221 -1.32 -0.53 -5.00
N LYS A 222 -2.32 -0.80 -5.85
CA LYS A 222 -3.61 -0.11 -5.86
C LYS A 222 -4.72 -1.12 -5.58
N GLY A 223 -5.79 -0.65 -4.94
CA GLY A 223 -6.98 -1.47 -4.69
C GLY A 223 -6.82 -2.47 -3.54
N VAL A 224 -5.98 -2.14 -2.54
CA VAL A 224 -5.97 -2.91 -1.29
C VAL A 224 -7.25 -2.62 -0.51
N ALA A 225 -7.74 -3.58 0.27
CA ALA A 225 -8.99 -3.43 1.00
C ALA A 225 -8.82 -2.57 2.27
N LEU A 226 -7.64 -2.63 2.87
CA LEU A 226 -7.27 -1.94 4.11
C LEU A 226 -5.88 -1.32 3.98
N VAL A 227 -5.75 -0.07 4.41
CA VAL A 227 -4.47 0.59 4.66
C VAL A 227 -4.33 0.82 6.16
N VAL A 228 -3.18 0.49 6.75
CA VAL A 228 -2.88 0.81 8.14
C VAL A 228 -1.58 1.59 8.22
N GLN A 229 -1.58 2.74 8.85
CA GLN A 229 -0.39 3.52 9.15
C GLN A 229 -0.03 3.27 10.61
N VAL A 230 1.08 2.57 10.87
CA VAL A 230 1.44 2.21 12.25
C VAL A 230 1.80 3.44 13.07
N SER A 231 2.19 4.54 12.43
CA SER A 231 2.44 5.83 13.06
C SER A 231 1.76 6.94 12.26
N PRO A 232 1.40 8.07 12.91
CA PRO A 232 0.96 9.26 12.20
C PRO A 232 1.96 9.62 11.08
N PRO A 233 1.48 9.96 9.87
CA PRO A 233 2.35 10.41 8.80
C PRO A 233 3.03 11.75 9.15
N GLN A 234 3.99 12.19 8.34
CA GLN A 234 4.65 13.49 8.58
C GLN A 234 3.72 14.68 8.34
N ASP A 235 2.77 14.54 7.41
CA ASP A 235 1.83 15.58 6.99
C ASP A 235 0.55 14.97 6.39
N ALA A 236 -0.44 15.84 6.13
CA ALA A 236 -1.73 15.47 5.53
C ALA A 236 -1.61 14.96 4.08
N ALA A 237 -0.65 15.46 3.30
CA ALA A 237 -0.41 14.98 1.94
C ALA A 237 0.06 13.51 1.94
N THR A 238 1.02 13.18 2.80
CA THR A 238 1.49 11.82 3.01
C THR A 238 0.37 10.90 3.50
N HIS A 239 -0.50 11.38 4.41
CA HIS A 239 -1.70 10.64 4.81
C HIS A 239 -2.56 10.29 3.60
N THR A 240 -2.88 11.28 2.78
CA THR A 240 -3.75 11.16 1.60
C THR A 240 -3.16 10.20 0.57
N HIS A 241 -1.86 10.27 0.29
CA HIS A 241 -1.19 9.34 -0.65
C HIS A 241 -1.15 7.89 -0.16
N ARG A 242 -1.05 7.69 1.16
CA ARG A 242 -1.10 6.36 1.80
C ARG A 242 -2.52 5.81 1.78
N ALA A 243 -3.50 6.59 2.25
CA ALA A 243 -4.91 6.22 2.27
C ALA A 243 -5.45 5.96 0.86
N GLY A 244 -5.01 6.74 -0.13
CA GLY A 244 -5.34 6.55 -1.54
C GLY A 244 -4.79 5.28 -2.19
N ARG A 245 -4.18 4.34 -1.43
CA ARG A 245 -3.87 2.98 -1.92
C ARG A 245 -5.09 2.06 -1.86
N THR A 246 -6.10 2.41 -1.05
CA THR A 246 -7.43 1.76 -1.02
C THR A 246 -8.47 2.63 -1.76
N ALA A 247 -9.75 2.21 -1.72
CA ALA A 247 -10.90 2.92 -2.28
C ALA A 247 -10.74 3.35 -3.76
N ARG A 248 -10.18 2.47 -4.61
CA ARG A 248 -9.99 2.73 -6.05
C ARG A 248 -10.98 1.93 -6.91
N ALA A 249 -11.26 2.45 -8.10
CA ALA A 249 -12.12 1.81 -9.10
C ALA A 249 -13.55 1.50 -8.59
N GLY A 250 -14.11 2.40 -7.76
CA GLY A 250 -15.47 2.26 -7.23
C GLY A 250 -15.61 1.33 -6.03
N ALA A 251 -14.56 0.59 -5.65
CA ALA A 251 -14.59 -0.26 -4.47
C ALA A 251 -14.48 0.55 -3.17
N PRO A 252 -15.17 0.17 -2.07
CA PRO A 252 -14.98 0.79 -0.77
C PRO A 252 -13.59 0.46 -0.21
N GLY A 253 -13.07 1.34 0.64
CA GLY A 253 -11.76 1.20 1.24
C GLY A 253 -11.69 1.74 2.65
N ASP A 254 -10.86 1.12 3.48
CA ASP A 254 -10.64 1.55 4.86
C ASP A 254 -9.17 1.96 5.03
N ALA A 255 -8.94 3.12 5.65
CA ALA A 255 -7.62 3.63 6.00
C ALA A 255 -7.56 3.94 7.50
N LEU A 256 -6.64 3.28 8.19
CA LEU A 256 -6.43 3.41 9.62
C LEU A 256 -5.09 4.06 9.92
N VAL A 257 -5.05 4.87 10.97
CA VAL A 257 -3.81 5.38 11.57
C VAL A 257 -3.79 5.05 13.06
N LEU A 258 -2.70 4.44 13.53
CA LEU A 258 -2.52 4.17 14.94
C LEU A 258 -1.85 5.38 15.59
N VAL A 259 -2.45 5.88 16.67
CA VAL A 259 -2.00 7.09 17.37
C VAL A 259 -1.79 6.76 18.84
N GLN A 260 -0.55 6.87 19.33
CA GLN A 260 -0.27 6.61 20.74
C GLN A 260 -0.50 7.87 21.57
N GLY A 261 -1.44 7.81 22.50
CA GLY A 261 -1.73 8.89 23.45
C GLY A 261 -0.77 8.90 24.64
N ARG A 262 -0.77 9.98 25.43
CA ARG A 262 0.06 10.09 26.65
C ARG A 262 -0.47 9.21 27.78
N THR A 263 0.44 8.69 28.63
CA THR A 263 0.07 8.23 29.97
C THR A 263 -0.35 9.43 30.79
N ILE A 264 -1.64 9.52 31.12
CA ILE A 264 -2.11 10.47 32.11
C ILE A 264 -1.58 9.99 33.47
N GLY A 265 -0.64 10.73 34.06
CA GLY A 265 -0.19 10.50 35.42
C GLY A 265 -1.39 10.50 36.38
N ARG A 266 -1.37 9.64 37.41
CA ARG A 266 -2.37 9.58 38.49
C ARG A 266 -2.64 10.99 39.02
N GLY A 267 -3.72 11.63 38.55
CA GLY A 267 -4.16 12.97 38.99
C GLY A 267 -4.34 14.05 37.91
N GLY A 268 -3.94 13.83 36.65
CA GLY A 268 -4.03 14.84 35.59
C GLY A 268 -5.20 14.66 34.61
N ARG A 269 -6.41 15.10 34.94
CA ARG A 269 -7.60 14.96 34.09
C ARG A 269 -7.39 15.55 32.67
N ARG A 270 -7.38 14.72 31.63
CA ARG A 270 -8.02 14.97 30.31
C ARG A 270 -8.92 13.78 30.02
N VAL A 271 -10.22 14.00 30.10
CA VAL A 271 -11.27 13.01 29.83
C VAL A 271 -11.54 13.06 28.33
N LEU A 272 -11.33 11.95 27.64
CA LEU A 272 -12.11 11.57 26.45
C LEU A 272 -12.68 10.16 26.59
N THR A 273 -12.87 9.66 27.80
CA THR A 273 -13.65 8.45 28.05
C THR A 273 -14.45 8.67 29.31
N ASP A 274 -15.78 8.76 29.19
CA ASP A 274 -16.66 8.57 30.32
C ASP A 274 -17.34 7.21 30.19
N GLN A 275 -17.37 6.50 31.32
CA GLN A 275 -18.06 5.25 31.58
C GLN A 275 -17.47 3.98 30.92
N ALA A 276 -16.33 3.49 31.45
CA ALA A 276 -16.06 2.04 31.46
C ALA A 276 -15.89 1.57 32.91
N SER A 277 -16.98 0.99 33.41
CA SER A 277 -17.06 0.14 34.58
C SER A 277 -15.89 -0.84 34.63
N GLY A 278 -15.32 -1.00 35.83
CA GLY A 278 -14.24 -1.91 36.09
C GLY A 278 -14.54 -3.32 35.57
N ASN A 279 -13.68 -3.79 34.68
CA ASN A 279 -13.46 -5.21 34.50
C ASN A 279 -11.98 -5.40 34.13
N GLU A 280 -11.26 -6.09 35.00
CA GLU A 280 -9.88 -6.52 34.78
C GLU A 280 -9.90 -7.55 33.63
N GLY A 281 -9.87 -7.06 32.40
CA GLY A 281 -9.75 -7.88 31.20
C GLY A 281 -8.34 -8.42 31.10
N GLY A 282 -8.19 -9.75 31.22
CA GLY A 282 -6.92 -10.46 31.09
C GLY A 282 -6.17 -10.04 29.83
N GLY A 283 -4.97 -9.48 30.04
CA GLY A 283 -4.03 -9.17 28.97
C GLY A 283 -3.57 -10.42 28.25
N TRP A 284 -3.13 -10.23 27.01
CA TRP A 284 -2.49 -11.25 26.20
C TRP A 284 -1.40 -11.96 27.00
N ASP A 285 -1.33 -13.28 26.87
CA ASP A 285 -0.42 -14.14 27.64
C ASP A 285 1.00 -13.55 27.61
N ASP A 286 1.56 -13.28 28.79
CA ASP A 286 2.85 -12.62 28.96
C ASP A 286 3.99 -13.46 28.31
N GLU A 287 3.76 -14.76 28.10
CA GLU A 287 4.62 -15.68 27.36
C GLU A 287 4.54 -15.51 25.82
N LEU A 288 3.38 -15.12 25.27
CA LEU A 288 3.17 -14.78 23.84
C LEU A 288 3.89 -13.47 23.47
N LEU A 289 3.98 -12.51 24.39
CA LEU A 289 4.67 -11.23 24.23
C LEU A 289 6.19 -11.32 24.52
N ARG A 290 6.63 -12.22 25.42
CA ARG A 290 8.07 -12.46 25.72
C ARG A 290 8.88 -13.03 24.55
N GLY A 291 8.24 -13.65 23.56
CA GLY A 291 8.91 -14.05 22.31
C GLY A 291 9.21 -12.88 21.35
N ILE A 292 8.69 -11.70 21.64
CA ILE A 292 8.68 -10.52 20.77
C ILE A 292 9.57 -9.40 21.38
N GLY A 293 9.61 -9.29 22.71
CA GLY A 293 10.54 -8.41 23.41
C GLY A 293 11.82 -9.14 23.87
N ASN A 294 12.97 -8.64 23.43
CA ASN A 294 14.33 -8.96 23.89
C ASN A 294 15.09 -10.08 23.13
N GLN A 295 15.62 -9.74 21.95
CA GLN A 295 16.83 -10.37 21.38
C GLN A 295 17.88 -9.33 21.02
N ASN A 296 18.08 -8.33 21.90
CA ASN A 296 19.18 -7.38 21.77
C ASN A 296 20.11 -7.48 22.98
N THR A 297 20.71 -8.66 23.19
CA THR A 297 21.93 -8.82 23.99
C THR A 297 22.79 -9.91 23.36
N GLY A 298 23.41 -9.57 22.24
CA GLY A 298 24.64 -10.19 21.77
C GLY A 298 25.75 -9.16 21.95
N ASP A 299 26.62 -9.45 22.92
CA ASP A 299 27.86 -8.75 23.25
C ASP A 299 28.66 -8.36 22.00
N ASP A 300 28.76 -7.06 21.70
CA ASP A 300 29.93 -6.54 20.99
C ASP A 300 30.20 -5.07 21.33
N GLY A 301 31.45 -4.80 21.67
CA GLY A 301 31.89 -3.61 22.38
C GLY A 301 31.79 -2.29 21.60
N ARG A 302 31.53 -1.23 22.37
CA ARG A 302 32.00 0.15 22.15
C ARG A 302 31.73 0.77 20.77
N ARG A 303 30.62 1.50 20.66
CA ARG A 303 30.57 2.94 20.30
C ARG A 303 29.14 3.45 20.45
N ARG A 304 28.90 4.25 21.50
CA ARG A 304 27.69 5.06 21.64
C ARG A 304 27.70 6.16 20.58
N GLN A 305 27.26 5.82 19.38
CA GLN A 305 26.84 6.82 18.39
C GLN A 305 25.45 7.26 18.84
N ARG A 306 25.35 8.51 19.33
CA ARG A 306 24.07 9.13 19.68
C ARG A 306 23.18 9.10 18.45
N ASP A 307 22.17 8.24 18.45
CA ASP A 307 21.08 8.33 17.49
C ASP A 307 20.39 9.68 17.70
N ARG A 308 20.58 10.54 16.69
CA ARG A 308 19.86 11.81 16.56
C ARG A 308 18.50 11.52 15.96
N GLY A 309 17.45 11.73 16.74
CA GLY A 309 16.15 12.16 16.21
C GLY A 309 15.03 11.12 16.28
N SER A 310 14.56 10.79 17.47
CA SER A 310 13.11 10.72 17.67
C SER A 310 12.75 11.97 18.46
N ARG A 311 12.21 12.99 17.76
CA ARG A 311 11.64 14.16 18.43
C ARG A 311 10.46 13.63 19.23
N GLY A 312 10.62 13.54 20.56
CA GLY A 312 9.54 13.25 21.50
C GLY A 312 8.52 14.39 21.55
N GLY A 313 7.85 14.63 20.43
CA GLY A 313 6.60 15.35 20.33
C GLY A 313 5.44 14.38 20.60
N ASP A 314 4.35 14.91 21.11
CA ASP A 314 3.12 14.19 21.40
C ASP A 314 2.51 13.68 20.07
N GLU A 315 2.49 12.35 19.84
CA GLU A 315 1.92 11.78 18.59
C GLU A 315 0.47 12.21 18.38
N LEU A 316 -0.29 12.35 19.47
CA LEU A 316 -1.67 12.82 19.41
C LEU A 316 -1.75 14.27 18.92
N SER A 317 -0.92 15.17 19.46
CA SER A 317 -0.93 16.57 19.01
C SER A 317 -0.48 16.70 17.55
N HIS A 318 0.55 15.95 17.15
CA HIS A 318 1.00 15.91 15.76
C HIS A 318 -0.11 15.36 14.84
N PHE A 319 -0.84 14.33 15.27
CA PHE A 319 -1.97 13.82 14.51
C PHE A 319 -3.16 14.80 14.46
N GLU A 320 -3.46 15.52 15.54
CA GLU A 320 -4.51 16.55 15.58
C GLU A 320 -4.22 17.67 14.55
N GLU A 321 -2.96 18.09 14.39
CA GLU A 321 -2.54 19.06 13.36
C GLU A 321 -2.78 18.53 11.93
N ILE A 322 -2.47 17.24 11.70
CA ILE A 322 -2.73 16.57 10.43
C ILE A 322 -4.24 16.49 10.15
N ASN A 323 -5.03 16.09 11.14
CA ASN A 323 -6.48 15.94 10.97
C ASN A 323 -7.18 17.29 10.74
N ALA A 324 -6.71 18.35 11.41
CA ALA A 324 -7.16 19.71 11.14
C ALA A 324 -6.85 20.15 9.71
N SER A 325 -5.66 19.83 9.20
CA SER A 325 -5.27 20.13 7.81
C SER A 325 -6.10 19.34 6.79
N LEU A 326 -6.38 18.06 7.08
CA LEU A 326 -7.24 17.22 6.24
C LEU A 326 -8.67 17.76 6.17
N SER A 327 -9.20 18.26 7.29
CA SER A 327 -10.55 18.80 7.39
C SER A 327 -10.72 20.17 6.71
N GLN A 328 -9.62 20.88 6.45
CA GLN A 328 -9.62 22.17 5.73
C GLN A 328 -9.49 21.99 4.20
N GLY A 329 -8.94 20.87 3.74
CA GLY A 329 -8.94 20.48 2.33
C GLY A 329 -10.23 19.76 1.96
N SER A 330 -10.44 19.46 0.66
CA SER A 330 -11.56 18.63 0.18
C SER A 330 -11.56 17.17 0.68
N GLY A 331 -10.73 16.84 1.68
CA GLY A 331 -10.62 15.53 2.28
C GLY A 331 -11.65 15.33 3.40
N SER A 332 -12.22 14.13 3.48
CA SER A 332 -13.03 13.74 4.63
C SER A 332 -12.17 13.72 5.89
N ALA A 333 -12.66 14.34 6.99
CA ALA A 333 -12.03 14.27 8.30
C ALA A 333 -11.78 12.81 8.73
N VAL A 334 -10.71 12.57 9.49
CA VAL A 334 -10.41 11.26 10.07
C VAL A 334 -11.16 11.12 11.38
N GLU A 335 -12.04 10.12 11.46
CA GLU A 335 -12.80 9.81 12.68
C GLU A 335 -11.88 9.23 13.76
N ILE A 336 -11.99 9.69 15.00
CA ILE A 336 -11.13 9.23 16.10
C ILE A 336 -11.90 8.20 16.95
N PHE A 337 -11.25 7.07 17.23
CA PHE A 337 -11.77 5.98 18.06
C PHE A 337 -10.77 5.62 19.14
N ASP A 338 -11.24 5.49 20.38
CA ASP A 338 -10.44 4.91 21.45
C ASP A 338 -10.29 3.40 21.27
N TRP A 339 -9.06 2.93 21.36
CA TRP A 339 -8.75 1.52 21.38
C TRP A 339 -9.24 0.91 22.68
N GLU A 340 -10.07 -0.12 22.56
CA GLU A 340 -10.45 -0.97 23.68
C GLU A 340 -9.75 -2.31 23.54
N ALA A 341 -9.15 -2.75 24.65
CA ALA A 341 -8.56 -4.08 24.70
C ALA A 341 -9.61 -5.12 24.31
N PRO A 342 -9.36 -5.93 23.29
CA PRO A 342 -10.34 -6.85 22.77
C PRO A 342 -10.59 -7.99 23.77
N SER A 343 -11.76 -7.99 24.40
CA SER A 343 -12.20 -9.05 25.32
C SER A 343 -12.32 -10.43 24.64
N ARG A 344 -12.42 -10.47 23.30
CA ARG A 344 -12.66 -11.68 22.49
C ARG A 344 -11.44 -12.22 21.74
N LEU A 345 -10.31 -11.53 21.75
CA LEU A 345 -9.18 -11.94 20.91
C LEU A 345 -8.36 -13.10 21.47
N VAL A 346 -8.62 -13.49 22.72
CA VAL A 346 -8.27 -14.81 23.25
C VAL A 346 -9.21 -15.84 22.62
N ARG A 347 -8.87 -16.33 21.41
CA ARG A 347 -9.62 -17.42 20.79
C ARG A 347 -9.45 -18.67 21.67
N SER A 348 -10.54 -19.16 22.24
CA SER A 348 -10.65 -20.28 23.19
C SER A 348 -10.05 -21.62 22.74
N ASN A 349 -9.55 -21.73 21.50
CA ASN A 349 -9.15 -22.98 20.86
C ASN A 349 -7.66 -23.00 20.42
N GLY A 350 -6.81 -22.08 20.89
CA GLY A 350 -5.38 -22.05 20.54
C GLY A 350 -5.09 -21.67 19.08
N ALA A 351 -6.08 -21.15 18.35
CA ALA A 351 -5.90 -20.64 16.99
C ALA A 351 -5.19 -19.28 17.03
N LEU A 352 -4.20 -19.09 16.14
CA LEU A 352 -3.49 -17.83 16.07
C LEU A 352 -4.44 -16.67 15.69
N PRO A 353 -4.31 -15.49 16.31
CA PRO A 353 -5.26 -14.37 16.17
C PRO A 353 -5.46 -13.89 14.74
N LEU A 354 -4.40 -13.95 13.91
CA LEU A 354 -4.41 -13.50 12.52
C LEU A 354 -4.47 -14.64 11.52
N ALA A 355 -4.92 -15.84 11.93
CA ALA A 355 -5.13 -16.94 10.99
C ALA A 355 -6.12 -16.60 9.87
N SER A 356 -7.06 -15.66 10.10
CA SER A 356 -7.95 -15.12 9.06
C SER A 356 -7.22 -14.38 7.94
N TRP A 357 -5.97 -13.96 8.17
CA TRP A 357 -5.07 -13.32 7.21
C TRP A 357 -4.07 -14.30 6.57
N ALA A 358 -4.19 -15.60 6.84
CA ALA A 358 -3.44 -16.60 6.11
C ALA A 358 -3.81 -16.53 4.61
N ALA A 359 -2.81 -16.68 3.75
CA ALA A 359 -3.04 -16.72 2.31
C ALA A 359 -3.74 -18.01 1.88
N THR A 360 -4.57 -17.92 0.85
CA THR A 360 -5.21 -19.07 0.19
C THR A 360 -4.46 -19.53 -1.07
N TRP A 361 -3.39 -18.82 -1.41
CA TRP A 361 -2.51 -19.06 -2.55
C TRP A 361 -1.06 -19.28 -2.09
N ASP A 362 -0.33 -20.03 -2.91
CA ASP A 362 1.13 -20.15 -2.88
C ASP A 362 1.69 -19.63 -4.22
N THR A 363 2.91 -19.09 -4.22
CA THR A 363 3.53 -18.55 -5.45
C THR A 363 4.64 -19.48 -5.93
N LEU A 364 4.54 -19.90 -7.20
CA LEU A 364 5.60 -20.61 -7.90
C LEU A 364 6.50 -19.62 -8.64
N LEU A 365 7.81 -19.82 -8.58
CA LEU A 365 8.80 -19.16 -9.44
C LEU A 365 9.31 -20.13 -10.49
N VAL A 366 9.10 -19.81 -11.75
CA VAL A 366 9.67 -20.52 -12.90
C VAL A 366 10.85 -19.71 -13.44
N THR A 367 12.00 -20.36 -13.65
CA THR A 367 13.24 -19.71 -14.13
C THR A 367 13.27 -19.41 -15.63
N GLY A 368 12.12 -19.05 -16.22
CA GLY A 368 12.01 -18.66 -17.61
C GLY A 368 10.96 -17.58 -17.79
N GLY A 369 11.10 -16.78 -18.83
CA GLY A 369 10.22 -15.63 -19.10
C GLY A 369 10.00 -15.35 -20.60
N ARG A 370 9.71 -14.09 -20.94
CA ARG A 370 9.48 -13.64 -22.33
C ARG A 370 10.68 -13.90 -23.23
N GLY A 371 11.91 -13.84 -22.71
CA GLY A 371 13.13 -14.19 -23.43
C GLY A 371 13.18 -15.66 -23.86
N ASP A 372 12.52 -16.54 -23.10
CA ASP A 372 12.31 -17.95 -23.45
C ASP A 372 11.08 -18.19 -24.33
N LYS A 373 10.43 -17.10 -24.77
CA LYS A 373 9.16 -17.09 -25.51
C LYS A 373 8.00 -17.68 -24.71
N LEU A 374 8.08 -17.69 -23.38
CA LEU A 374 6.98 -18.12 -22.53
C LEU A 374 5.88 -17.05 -22.50
N ARG A 375 4.63 -17.51 -22.51
CA ARG A 375 3.42 -16.71 -22.34
C ARG A 375 2.57 -17.30 -21.22
N PRO A 376 1.67 -16.52 -20.60
CA PRO A 376 0.78 -17.03 -19.56
C PRO A 376 0.03 -18.32 -19.96
N GLY A 377 -0.49 -18.38 -21.19
CA GLY A 377 -1.18 -19.56 -21.71
C GLY A 377 -0.32 -20.83 -21.82
N ASP A 378 1.00 -20.69 -22.04
CA ASP A 378 1.91 -21.84 -22.08
C ASP A 378 2.04 -22.47 -20.68
N LEU A 379 2.06 -21.64 -19.63
CA LEU A 379 2.15 -22.08 -18.24
C LEU A 379 0.81 -22.63 -17.74
N LEU A 380 -0.29 -21.96 -18.08
CA LEU A 380 -1.64 -22.43 -17.76
C LEU A 380 -1.87 -23.82 -18.36
N GLY A 381 -1.60 -24.00 -19.67
CA GLY A 381 -1.77 -25.29 -20.34
C GLY A 381 -0.88 -26.39 -19.78
N ALA A 382 0.34 -26.05 -19.33
CA ALA A 382 1.23 -26.99 -18.66
C ALA A 382 0.68 -27.42 -17.29
N LEU A 383 0.20 -26.46 -16.48
CA LEU A 383 -0.37 -26.71 -15.16
C LEU A 383 -1.70 -27.48 -15.21
N THR A 384 -2.51 -27.25 -16.24
CA THR A 384 -3.80 -27.95 -16.41
C THR A 384 -3.70 -29.21 -17.26
N SER A 385 -2.48 -29.62 -17.65
CA SER A 385 -2.26 -30.86 -18.40
C SER A 385 -2.57 -32.08 -17.55
N SER A 386 -2.82 -33.23 -18.17
CA SER A 386 -3.01 -34.50 -17.46
C SER A 386 -1.81 -34.90 -16.58
N ASP A 387 -0.61 -34.42 -16.91
CA ASP A 387 0.61 -34.71 -16.14
C ASP A 387 0.65 -33.98 -14.79
N VAL A 388 0.00 -32.81 -14.70
CA VAL A 388 -0.01 -31.96 -13.51
C VAL A 388 -1.37 -32.01 -12.78
N GLY A 389 -2.46 -31.97 -13.55
CA GLY A 389 -3.82 -32.23 -13.07
C GLY A 389 -4.46 -31.09 -12.28
N LEU A 390 -3.95 -29.86 -12.35
CA LEU A 390 -4.61 -28.71 -11.73
C LEU A 390 -5.82 -28.28 -12.56
N GLN A 391 -6.88 -27.81 -11.89
CA GLN A 391 -8.01 -27.20 -12.56
C GLN A 391 -7.73 -25.73 -12.88
N GLY A 392 -8.47 -25.13 -13.81
CA GLY A 392 -8.32 -23.71 -14.13
C GLY A 392 -8.48 -22.81 -12.89
N GLY A 393 -9.42 -23.14 -11.99
CA GLY A 393 -9.61 -22.41 -10.72
C GLY A 393 -8.53 -22.66 -9.66
N ASP A 394 -7.62 -23.61 -9.87
CA ASP A 394 -6.46 -23.84 -9.00
C ASP A 394 -5.26 -22.95 -9.39
N VAL A 395 -5.35 -22.22 -10.51
CA VAL A 395 -4.28 -21.35 -11.04
C VAL A 395 -4.78 -19.91 -11.04
N GLY A 396 -4.08 -19.04 -10.31
CA GLY A 396 -4.37 -17.61 -10.23
C GLY A 396 -3.53 -16.80 -11.22
N THR A 397 -3.11 -15.61 -10.78
CA THR A 397 -2.29 -14.69 -11.57
C THR A 397 -1.00 -15.34 -12.10
N ILE A 398 -0.71 -15.12 -13.39
CA ILE A 398 0.55 -15.51 -14.03
C ILE A 398 1.27 -14.25 -14.50
N GLU A 399 2.33 -13.86 -13.79
CA GLU A 399 3.16 -12.70 -14.12
C GLU A 399 4.43 -13.15 -14.84
N VAL A 400 4.62 -12.71 -16.10
CA VAL A 400 5.77 -13.09 -16.94
C VAL A 400 6.67 -11.87 -17.15
N THR A 401 7.91 -11.93 -16.65
CA THR A 401 8.97 -10.95 -16.97
C THR A 401 9.87 -11.50 -18.06
N ASP A 402 10.98 -10.81 -18.37
CA ASP A 402 11.88 -11.24 -19.45
C ASP A 402 12.59 -12.55 -19.14
N SER A 403 12.91 -12.81 -17.88
CA SER A 403 13.72 -13.97 -17.47
C SER A 403 13.03 -14.92 -16.49
N LYS A 404 11.91 -14.50 -15.87
CA LYS A 404 11.21 -15.26 -14.84
C LYS A 404 9.70 -15.21 -15.04
N THR A 405 9.01 -16.19 -14.47
CA THR A 405 7.55 -16.22 -14.41
C THR A 405 7.13 -16.57 -13.00
N TRP A 406 6.17 -15.83 -12.45
CA TRP A 406 5.53 -16.11 -11.17
C TRP A 406 4.10 -16.59 -11.41
N VAL A 407 3.71 -17.66 -10.74
CA VAL A 407 2.38 -18.25 -10.88
C VAL A 407 1.76 -18.44 -9.52
N ALA A 408 0.60 -17.83 -9.28
CA ALA A 408 -0.22 -18.13 -8.11
C ALA A 408 -0.90 -19.49 -8.31
N VAL A 409 -0.81 -20.36 -7.31
CA VAL A 409 -1.44 -21.68 -7.31
C VAL A 409 -2.15 -21.86 -5.97
N LYS A 410 -3.36 -22.44 -6.00
CA LYS A 410 -4.16 -22.62 -4.80
C LYS A 410 -3.38 -23.39 -3.74
N ARG A 411 -3.44 -22.92 -2.49
CA ARG A 411 -2.69 -23.50 -1.38
C ARG A 411 -3.00 -24.98 -1.22
N GLY A 412 -1.95 -25.79 -1.04
CA GLY A 412 -2.03 -27.25 -1.01
C GLY A 412 -1.86 -27.94 -2.37
N LYS A 413 -1.91 -27.19 -3.49
CA LYS A 413 -1.62 -27.73 -4.85
C LYS A 413 -0.20 -27.42 -5.34
N ALA A 414 0.51 -26.50 -4.69
CA ALA A 414 1.83 -26.04 -5.11
C ALA A 414 2.88 -27.17 -5.16
N ALA A 415 2.92 -28.04 -4.15
CA ALA A 415 3.87 -29.15 -4.11
C ALA A 415 3.67 -30.12 -5.27
N THR A 416 2.41 -30.47 -5.57
CA THR A 416 2.04 -31.28 -6.74
C THR A 416 2.46 -30.62 -8.04
N ALA A 417 2.14 -29.32 -8.20
CA ALA A 417 2.50 -28.55 -9.37
C ALA A 417 4.02 -28.52 -9.60
N VAL A 418 4.83 -28.20 -8.58
CA VAL A 418 6.30 -28.19 -8.69
C VAL A 418 6.85 -29.58 -9.00
N GLY A 419 6.34 -30.63 -8.35
CA GLY A 419 6.77 -32.01 -8.58
C GLY A 419 6.58 -32.45 -10.04
N ALA A 420 5.42 -32.15 -10.61
CA ALA A 420 5.09 -32.48 -11.99
C ALA A 420 5.82 -31.57 -13.00
N LEU A 421 5.85 -30.24 -12.76
CA LEU A 421 6.48 -29.27 -13.66
C LEU A 421 7.99 -29.51 -13.86
N LYS A 422 8.69 -30.08 -12.86
CA LYS A 422 10.11 -30.46 -12.98
C LYS A 422 10.37 -31.50 -14.08
N ASN A 423 9.37 -32.30 -14.41
CA ASN A 423 9.53 -33.45 -15.31
C ASN A 423 8.99 -33.20 -16.73
N ILE A 424 8.07 -32.24 -16.90
CA ILE A 424 7.49 -31.91 -18.20
C ILE A 424 8.30 -30.86 -18.96
N LYS A 425 8.03 -30.75 -20.27
CA LYS A 425 8.60 -29.70 -21.12
C LYS A 425 7.53 -28.67 -21.45
N ILE A 426 7.85 -27.39 -21.26
CA ILE A 426 7.04 -26.26 -21.72
C ILE A 426 7.73 -25.70 -22.96
N LYS A 427 7.04 -25.71 -24.10
CA LYS A 427 7.61 -25.34 -25.41
C LYS A 427 8.93 -26.07 -25.73
N LYS A 428 8.97 -27.37 -25.48
CA LYS A 428 10.14 -28.25 -25.70
C LYS A 428 11.34 -27.97 -24.78
N LYS A 429 11.26 -27.03 -23.83
CA LYS A 429 12.30 -26.73 -22.84
C LYS A 429 11.87 -27.17 -21.43
N LYS A 430 12.83 -27.49 -20.57
CA LYS A 430 12.59 -27.70 -19.13
C LYS A 430 12.97 -26.42 -18.37
N PHE A 431 12.21 -26.10 -17.33
CA PHE A 431 12.47 -24.96 -16.46
C PHE A 431 12.57 -25.43 -15.01
N ARG A 432 13.36 -24.73 -14.21
CA ARG A 432 13.37 -24.95 -12.76
C ARG A 432 12.19 -24.22 -12.16
N VAL A 433 11.55 -24.85 -11.19
CA VAL A 433 10.36 -24.33 -10.51
C VAL A 433 10.55 -24.43 -9.00
N TYR A 434 10.26 -23.34 -8.29
CA TYR A 434 10.41 -23.20 -6.84
C TYR A 434 9.11 -22.70 -6.22
N ILE A 435 8.81 -23.08 -4.98
CA ILE A 435 7.75 -22.47 -4.17
C ILE A 435 8.39 -21.31 -3.40
N LEU A 436 7.73 -20.15 -3.38
CA LEU A 436 8.25 -18.91 -2.79
C LEU A 436 7.60 -18.52 -1.45
N SER A 437 6.43 -19.08 -1.17
CA SER A 437 5.56 -18.82 -0.02
C SER A 437 5.90 -19.69 1.18
#